data_AF-A0A6C0JHN1-F1
#
_entry.id   AF-A0A6C0JHN1-F1
#
_cell.length_a   1.000
_cell.length_b   1.000
_cell.length_c   1.000
_cell.angle_alpha   90.00
_cell.angle_beta   90.00
_cell.angle_gamma   90.00
#
_symmetry.space_group_name_H-M   'P 1'
#
loop_
_entity.id
_entity.type
_entity.pdbx_description
1 polymer ?
#
loop_
_entity_poly.entity_id
_entity_poly.type
_entity_poly.pdbx_seq_one_letter_code
_entity_poly.pdbx_strand_id
1 'polypeptide(L)'
;MIFLHIDPTSDKKNTKLFNKYLKDGKDIFVLFYLEGCGPCNETKPEWKKIHSVFADNNNNIVVADIDQSVMKNLHDIRVQPKGFPSMYHICKKGAICNDYEDADISKKDRTIDSFVEWIESHIKKRSHENRMRGGKWSLKYKRSINCNHPKGFSQRQHCKYGRTKLHSITQKRKPKRNMKRATTKRRA
;
A
#
# COMPACT_ATOMS: atom_id res chain seq x y z
N MET A 1 0.07 17.96 1.75
CA MET A 1 -0.10 16.97 2.85
C MET A 1 -1.08 17.53 3.88
N ILE A 2 -1.73 16.71 4.70
CA ILE A 2 -2.69 17.20 5.72
C ILE A 2 -2.11 16.99 7.12
N PHE A 3 -2.01 18.04 7.93
CA PHE A 3 -1.53 17.96 9.32
C PHE A 3 -2.70 18.09 10.29
N LEU A 4 -2.81 17.18 11.27
CA LEU A 4 -3.88 17.16 12.27
C LEU A 4 -3.30 17.12 13.69
N HIS A 5 -3.59 18.15 14.46
CA HIS A 5 -3.30 18.18 15.90
C HIS A 5 -4.54 17.74 16.68
N ILE A 6 -4.42 16.72 17.54
CA ILE A 6 -5.54 16.14 18.29
C ILE A 6 -5.15 16.03 19.77
N ASP A 7 -5.60 16.99 20.55
CA ASP A 7 -5.44 17.06 22.00
C ASP A 7 -6.79 17.41 22.68
N PRO A 8 -6.89 17.45 24.02
CA PRO A 8 -8.12 17.84 24.71
C PRO A 8 -8.61 19.24 24.37
N THR A 9 -7.71 20.14 23.97
CA THR A 9 -8.02 21.55 23.69
C THR A 9 -8.46 21.78 22.24
N SER A 10 -8.11 20.86 21.34
CA SER A 10 -8.41 20.93 19.91
C SER A 10 -9.89 20.72 19.62
N ASP A 11 -10.33 21.30 18.51
CA ASP A 11 -11.68 21.11 18.01
C ASP A 11 -11.94 19.61 17.72
N LYS A 12 -13.07 19.09 18.23
CA LYS A 12 -13.61 17.76 17.92
C LYS A 12 -13.67 17.47 16.42
N LYS A 13 -13.66 18.52 15.58
CA LYS A 13 -13.50 18.45 14.12
C LYS A 13 -12.25 17.66 13.69
N ASN A 14 -11.09 17.84 14.32
CA ASN A 14 -9.86 17.14 13.93
C ASN A 14 -9.96 15.63 14.21
N THR A 15 -10.52 15.25 15.36
CA THR A 15 -10.81 13.84 15.69
C THR A 15 -11.75 13.20 14.66
N LYS A 16 -12.84 13.90 14.29
CA LYS A 16 -13.78 13.43 13.26
C LYS A 16 -13.10 13.26 11.90
N LEU A 17 -12.24 14.22 11.53
CA LEU A 17 -11.53 14.21 10.25
C LEU A 17 -10.49 13.09 10.19
N PHE A 18 -9.78 12.83 11.27
CA PHE A 18 -8.86 11.71 11.40
C PHE A 18 -9.57 10.37 11.23
N ASN A 19 -10.68 10.15 11.96
CA ASN A 19 -11.49 8.95 11.82
C ASN A 19 -12.01 8.76 10.39
N LYS A 20 -12.38 9.86 9.70
CA LYS A 20 -12.75 9.82 8.28
C LYS A 20 -11.57 9.36 7.40
N TYR A 21 -10.38 9.92 7.58
CA TYR A 21 -9.21 9.55 6.78
C TYR A 21 -8.74 8.10 7.02
N LEU A 22 -8.90 7.58 8.24
CA LEU A 22 -8.69 6.17 8.52
C LEU A 22 -9.63 5.28 7.70
N LYS A 23 -10.93 5.63 7.66
CA LYS A 23 -11.95 4.91 6.88
C LYS A 23 -11.71 4.98 5.38
N ASP A 24 -11.30 6.15 4.89
CA ASP A 24 -10.93 6.37 3.48
C ASP A 24 -9.67 5.58 3.09
N GLY A 25 -8.95 5.00 4.06
CA GLY A 25 -7.75 4.21 3.84
C GLY A 25 -6.57 5.04 3.36
N LYS A 26 -6.48 6.30 3.82
CA LYS A 26 -5.30 7.14 3.62
C LYS A 26 -4.11 6.60 4.42
N ASP A 27 -2.92 6.96 3.97
CA ASP A 27 -1.68 6.68 4.71
C ASP A 27 -1.53 7.75 5.79
N ILE A 28 -1.50 7.33 7.05
CA ILE A 28 -1.48 8.22 8.20
C ILE A 28 -0.22 7.97 9.02
N PHE A 29 0.63 8.98 9.15
CA PHE A 29 1.76 8.98 10.08
C PHE A 29 1.31 9.66 11.35
N VAL A 30 1.38 8.95 12.48
CA VAL A 30 0.88 9.45 13.76
C VAL A 30 1.97 9.42 14.81
N LEU A 31 2.10 10.52 15.55
CA LEU A 31 2.84 10.62 16.80
C LEU A 31 1.85 10.54 17.96
N PHE A 32 1.98 9.51 18.80
CA PHE A 32 1.31 9.47 20.09
C PHE A 32 2.21 10.06 21.15
N TYR A 33 1.67 10.99 21.94
CA TYR A 33 2.38 11.64 23.03
C TYR A 33 1.50 11.77 24.28
N LEU A 34 2.15 12.16 25.37
CA LEU A 34 1.51 12.48 26.65
C LEU A 34 2.00 13.84 27.13
N GLU A 35 1.10 14.70 27.62
CA GLU A 35 1.51 15.95 28.28
C GLU A 35 2.35 15.70 29.53
N GLY A 36 3.39 16.52 29.74
CA GLY A 36 4.34 16.35 30.85
C GLY A 36 5.41 15.25 30.64
N CYS A 37 5.46 14.63 29.47
CA CYS A 37 6.49 13.67 29.08
C CYS A 37 7.75 14.40 28.56
N GLY A 38 8.87 14.32 29.28
CA GLY A 38 10.15 14.93 28.88
C GLY A 38 10.58 14.58 27.45
N PRO A 39 10.72 13.29 27.10
CA PRO A 39 11.08 12.88 25.73
C PRO A 39 10.09 13.33 24.65
N CYS A 40 8.80 13.46 25.00
CA CYS A 40 7.76 13.92 24.09
C CYS A 40 7.91 15.42 23.79
N ASN A 41 8.33 16.23 24.78
CA ASN A 41 8.54 17.66 24.62
C ASN A 41 9.69 17.98 23.64
N GLU A 42 10.68 17.08 23.53
CA GLU A 42 11.73 17.18 22.53
C GLU A 42 11.25 16.75 21.13
N THR A 43 10.40 15.73 21.07
CA THR A 43 9.94 15.14 19.80
C THR A 43 8.86 15.97 19.10
N LYS A 44 7.89 16.52 19.85
CA LYS A 44 6.78 17.32 19.32
C LYS A 44 7.21 18.51 18.44
N PRO A 45 8.19 19.35 18.81
CA PRO A 45 8.61 20.48 17.98
C PRO A 45 9.21 20.02 16.66
N GLU A 46 10.05 18.97 16.66
CA GLU A 46 10.60 18.39 15.43
C GLU A 46 9.49 17.82 14.52
N TRP A 47 8.53 17.12 15.11
CA TRP A 47 7.38 16.58 14.38
C TRP A 47 6.54 17.67 13.70
N LYS A 48 6.31 18.81 14.37
CA LYS A 48 5.56 19.93 13.80
C LYS A 48 6.26 20.54 12.57
N LYS A 49 7.59 20.50 12.50
CA LYS A 49 8.35 21.04 11.36
C LYS A 49 8.10 20.27 10.06
N ILE A 50 7.61 19.02 10.12
CA ILE A 50 7.22 18.21 8.94
C ILE A 50 6.23 18.97 8.06
N HIS A 51 5.34 19.78 8.68
CA HIS A 51 4.37 20.60 7.96
C HIS A 51 5.04 21.52 6.91
N SER A 52 6.17 22.14 7.26
CA SER A 52 6.88 23.07 6.39
C SER A 52 7.57 22.36 5.21
N VAL A 53 7.96 21.10 5.37
CA VAL A 53 8.68 20.32 4.33
C VAL A 53 7.73 19.81 3.25
N PHE A 54 6.48 19.49 3.62
CA PHE A 54 5.52 18.82 2.72
C PHE A 54 4.29 19.67 2.37
N ALA A 55 4.39 20.99 2.48
CA ALA A 55 3.30 21.92 2.20
C ALA A 55 2.69 21.71 0.79
N ASP A 56 3.53 21.43 -0.22
CA ASP A 56 3.10 21.38 -1.62
C ASP A 56 2.76 19.98 -2.15
N ASN A 57 2.94 18.93 -1.36
CA ASN A 57 2.91 17.55 -1.86
C ASN A 57 1.76 16.70 -1.29
N ASN A 58 0.99 16.09 -2.20
CA ASN A 58 0.11 14.93 -2.01
C ASN A 58 -0.99 15.01 -0.91
N ASN A 59 -2.26 15.02 -1.35
CA ASN A 59 -3.45 14.97 -0.48
C ASN A 59 -3.74 13.58 0.15
N ASN A 60 -2.90 12.58 -0.16
CA ASN A 60 -3.11 11.20 0.25
C ASN A 60 -2.36 10.79 1.52
N ILE A 61 -1.53 11.69 2.06
CA ILE A 61 -0.79 11.46 3.30
C ILE A 61 -1.32 12.41 4.36
N VAL A 62 -1.60 11.85 5.52
CA VAL A 62 -2.01 12.58 6.72
C VAL A 62 -0.89 12.42 7.74
N VAL A 63 -0.46 13.53 8.33
CA VAL A 63 0.44 13.53 9.48
C VAL A 63 -0.38 14.02 10.66
N ALA A 64 -0.32 13.31 11.78
CA ALA A 64 -1.08 13.65 12.96
C ALA A 64 -0.22 13.53 14.22
N ASP A 65 -0.53 14.34 15.23
CA ASP A 65 -0.06 14.14 16.58
C ASP A 65 -1.25 14.09 17.54
N ILE A 66 -1.23 13.11 18.44
CA ILE A 66 -2.38 12.70 19.24
C ILE A 66 -1.96 12.57 20.70
N ASP A 67 -2.64 13.32 21.56
CA ASP A 67 -2.52 13.17 23.01
C ASP A 67 -3.21 11.89 23.50
N GLN A 68 -2.58 11.20 24.44
CA GLN A 68 -3.09 9.97 25.05
C GLN A 68 -4.54 10.10 25.56
N SER A 69 -4.89 11.22 26.18
CA SER A 69 -6.19 11.41 26.84
C SER A 69 -7.38 11.45 25.87
N VAL A 70 -7.14 11.76 24.59
CA VAL A 70 -8.17 11.78 23.54
C VAL A 70 -8.17 10.53 22.66
N MET A 71 -7.23 9.60 22.85
CA MET A 71 -7.17 8.35 22.08
C MET A 71 -8.45 7.52 22.16
N LYS A 72 -9.15 7.58 23.30
CA LYS A 72 -10.45 6.90 23.51
C LYS A 72 -11.56 7.36 22.54
N ASN A 73 -11.40 8.53 21.92
CA ASN A 73 -12.35 9.09 20.95
C ASN A 73 -12.02 8.68 19.50
N LEU A 74 -10.93 7.96 19.29
CA LEU A 74 -10.53 7.44 17.98
C LEU A 74 -11.17 6.06 17.76
N HIS A 75 -11.67 5.84 16.55
CA HIS A 75 -12.31 4.59 16.18
C HIS A 75 -11.53 3.92 15.06
N ASP A 76 -11.70 2.60 14.94
CA ASP A 76 -11.11 1.78 13.86
C ASP A 76 -9.57 1.74 13.84
N ILE A 77 -8.90 2.36 14.81
CA ILE A 77 -7.46 2.30 15.00
C ILE A 77 -7.08 1.05 15.80
N ARG A 78 -6.16 0.25 15.27
CA ARG A 78 -5.70 -0.99 15.93
C ARG A 78 -4.37 -0.82 16.67
N VAL A 79 -4.02 0.42 17.00
CA VAL A 79 -2.75 0.77 17.63
C VAL A 79 -2.96 0.98 19.12
N GLN A 80 -2.12 0.33 19.91
CA GLN A 80 -1.99 0.59 21.34
C GLN A 80 -0.51 0.85 21.65
N PRO A 81 -0.12 2.13 21.81
CA PRO A 81 1.23 2.50 22.19
C PRO A 81 1.62 1.84 23.52
N LYS A 82 2.79 1.22 23.57
CA LYS A 82 3.34 0.64 24.81
C LYS A 82 4.04 1.69 25.69
N GLY A 83 4.35 2.86 25.12
CA GLY A 83 5.00 3.96 25.78
C GLY A 83 4.90 5.24 24.96
N PHE A 84 5.46 6.34 25.47
CA PHE A 84 5.43 7.63 24.80
C PHE A 84 6.83 8.25 24.76
N PRO A 85 7.21 8.93 23.67
CA PRO A 85 6.48 9.03 22.41
C PRO A 85 6.52 7.71 21.61
N SER A 86 5.45 7.41 20.87
CA SER A 86 5.44 6.31 19.89
C SER A 86 4.93 6.80 18.55
N MET A 87 5.60 6.41 17.46
CA MET A 87 5.26 6.85 16.11
C MET A 87 4.94 5.66 15.22
N TYR A 88 3.80 5.74 14.53
CA TYR A 88 3.27 4.67 13.70
C TYR A 88 2.88 5.18 12.33
N HIS A 89 3.10 4.34 11.32
CA HIS A 89 2.47 4.49 10.03
C HIS A 89 1.26 3.55 9.96
N ILE A 90 0.08 4.16 9.90
CA ILE A 90 -1.21 3.49 9.81
C ILE A 90 -1.66 3.52 8.35
N CYS A 91 -2.02 2.35 7.85
CA CYS A 91 -2.46 2.17 6.49
C CYS A 91 -3.89 1.63 6.44
N LYS A 92 -4.28 1.09 5.28
CA LYS A 92 -5.67 0.78 4.94
C LYS A 92 -6.37 -0.02 6.05
N LYS A 93 -7.56 0.44 6.44
CA LYS A 93 -8.41 -0.16 7.49
C LYS A 93 -7.84 -0.06 8.91
N GLY A 94 -7.02 0.96 9.18
CA GLY A 94 -6.51 1.23 10.53
C GLY A 94 -5.48 0.21 11.02
N ALA A 95 -4.90 -0.57 10.11
CA ALA A 95 -3.82 -1.50 10.41
C ALA A 95 -2.49 -0.76 10.52
N ILE A 96 -1.63 -1.22 11.42
CA ILE A 96 -0.24 -0.76 11.51
C ILE A 96 0.51 -1.33 10.31
N CYS A 97 1.07 -0.46 9.48
CA CYS A 97 1.98 -0.87 8.42
C CYS A 97 3.40 -1.06 8.96
N ASN A 98 3.88 -0.10 9.74
CA ASN A 98 5.19 -0.16 10.39
C ASN A 98 5.29 0.89 11.49
N ASP A 99 6.20 0.65 12.41
CA ASP A 99 6.56 1.58 13.47
C ASP A 99 7.77 2.41 13.00
N TYR A 100 8.00 3.56 13.61
CA TYR A 100 9.19 4.36 13.34
C TYR A 100 10.47 3.64 13.78
N GLU A 101 10.43 2.97 14.92
CA GLU A 101 11.58 2.25 15.49
C GLU A 101 12.02 1.06 14.61
N ASP A 102 11.08 0.43 13.89
CA ASP A 102 11.36 -0.67 12.95
C ASP A 102 11.60 -0.20 11.52
N ALA A 103 11.57 1.11 11.27
CA ALA A 103 11.77 1.64 9.93
C ALA A 103 13.20 1.41 9.43
N ASP A 104 13.30 1.11 8.14
CA ASP A 104 14.55 1.01 7.40
C ASP A 104 14.96 2.42 6.92
N ILE A 105 15.49 3.21 7.86
CA ILE A 105 15.99 4.58 7.65
C ILE A 105 17.39 4.71 8.24
N SER A 106 18.16 5.68 7.73
CA SER A 106 19.57 5.86 8.09
C SER A 106 19.81 6.16 9.57
N LYS A 107 18.98 7.04 10.16
CA LYS A 107 19.07 7.48 11.55
C LYS A 107 17.68 7.53 12.18
N LYS A 108 17.60 7.15 13.46
CA LYS A 108 16.36 7.14 14.25
C LYS A 108 16.44 8.09 15.44
N ASP A 109 16.91 9.32 15.18
CA ASP A 109 17.24 10.31 16.22
C ASP A 109 16.11 11.30 16.53
N ARG A 110 14.93 11.12 15.92
CA ARG A 110 13.72 11.94 16.13
C ARG A 110 13.90 13.39 15.69
N THR A 111 14.80 13.61 14.75
CA THR A 111 15.00 14.88 14.05
C THR A 111 14.02 15.00 12.88
N ILE A 112 13.79 16.23 12.42
CA ILE A 112 13.01 16.47 11.20
C ILE A 112 13.50 15.62 10.00
N ASP A 113 14.81 15.51 9.79
CA ASP A 113 15.38 14.79 8.66
C ASP A 113 15.05 13.30 8.71
N SER A 114 15.15 12.70 9.90
CA SER A 114 14.77 11.30 10.12
C SER A 114 13.28 11.03 9.83
N PHE A 115 12.39 11.95 10.21
CA PHE A 115 10.96 11.84 9.93
C PHE A 115 10.64 12.00 8.45
N VAL A 116 11.30 12.94 7.78
CA VAL A 116 11.16 13.17 6.34
C VAL A 116 11.63 11.94 5.57
N GLU A 117 12.81 11.39 5.90
CA GLU A 117 13.33 10.17 5.28
C GLU A 117 12.35 9.01 5.45
N TRP A 118 11.81 8.85 6.66
CA TRP A 118 10.82 7.82 6.96
C TRP A 118 9.58 7.95 6.07
N ILE A 119 8.95 9.11 6.03
CA ILE A 119 7.74 9.35 5.22
C ILE A 119 8.05 9.15 3.73
N GLU A 120 9.14 9.72 3.22
CA GLU A 120 9.53 9.58 1.81
C GLU A 120 9.80 8.14 1.39
N SER A 121 10.43 7.35 2.26
CA SER A 121 10.72 5.94 1.99
C SER A 121 9.45 5.16 1.67
N HIS A 122 8.35 5.47 2.37
CA HIS A 122 7.03 4.86 2.14
C HIS A 122 6.37 5.34 0.86
N ILE A 123 6.48 6.64 0.53
CA ILE A 123 5.97 7.19 -0.73
C ILE A 123 6.64 6.49 -1.91
N LYS A 124 7.97 6.31 -1.87
CA LYS A 124 8.75 5.64 -2.90
C LYS A 124 8.33 4.17 -3.02
N LYS A 125 8.25 3.43 -1.91
CA LYS A 125 7.79 2.02 -1.87
C LYS A 125 6.40 1.86 -2.47
N ARG A 126 5.45 2.72 -2.12
CA ARG A 126 4.10 2.71 -2.70
C ARG A 126 4.08 3.00 -4.19
N SER A 127 4.90 3.96 -4.66
CA SER A 127 5.00 4.24 -6.10
C SER A 127 5.52 3.02 -6.87
N HIS A 128 6.49 2.29 -6.31
CA HIS A 128 7.02 1.07 -6.88
C HIS A 128 6.01 -0.08 -6.83
N GLU A 129 5.32 -0.27 -5.69
CA GLU A 129 4.25 -1.27 -5.57
C GLU A 129 3.11 -0.96 -6.56
N ASN A 130 2.68 0.29 -6.70
CA ASN A 130 1.66 0.67 -7.68
C ASN A 130 2.11 0.41 -9.13
N ARG A 131 3.39 0.64 -9.47
CA ARG A 131 3.97 0.24 -10.77
C ARG A 131 3.94 -1.28 -10.97
N MET A 132 4.17 -2.06 -9.92
CA MET A 132 4.12 -3.52 -9.93
C MET A 132 2.69 -4.09 -9.86
N ARG A 133 1.72 -3.32 -9.32
CA ARG A 133 0.28 -3.64 -9.23
C ARG A 133 -0.46 -3.44 -10.55
N GLY A 134 0.23 -3.06 -11.63
CA GLY A 134 -0.19 -3.33 -12.99
C GLY A 134 -0.27 -4.85 -13.21
N GLY A 135 -1.24 -5.49 -12.57
CA GLY A 135 -1.31 -6.93 -12.42
C GLY A 135 -1.29 -7.63 -13.77
N LYS A 136 -0.65 -8.80 -13.81
CA LYS A 136 -0.69 -9.70 -14.95
C LYS A 136 -2.15 -9.90 -15.34
N TRP A 137 -2.53 -9.42 -16.53
CA TRP A 137 -3.91 -9.56 -17.01
C TRP A 137 -4.41 -11.00 -16.81
N SER A 138 -5.65 -11.12 -16.34
CA SER A 138 -6.27 -12.43 -16.13
C SER A 138 -6.20 -13.24 -17.42
N LEU A 139 -6.11 -14.56 -17.30
CA LEU A 139 -6.06 -15.44 -18.47
C LEU A 139 -7.31 -15.26 -19.35
N LYS A 140 -8.47 -14.98 -18.73
CA LYS A 140 -9.72 -14.62 -19.40
C LYS A 140 -9.56 -13.34 -20.23
N TYR A 141 -9.04 -12.27 -19.64
CA TYR A 141 -8.83 -10.99 -20.33
C TYR A 141 -7.83 -11.12 -21.48
N LYS A 142 -6.71 -11.82 -21.28
CA LYS A 142 -5.71 -12.07 -22.34
C LYS A 142 -6.30 -12.80 -23.54
N ARG A 143 -7.16 -13.80 -23.29
CA ARG A 143 -7.82 -14.58 -24.34
C ARG A 143 -8.88 -13.78 -25.10
N SER A 144 -9.51 -12.78 -24.47
CA SER A 144 -10.52 -11.94 -25.11
C SER A 144 -9.96 -10.78 -25.95
N ILE A 145 -8.64 -10.57 -25.98
CA ILE A 145 -8.04 -9.48 -26.74
C ILE A 145 -8.08 -9.82 -28.23
N ASN A 146 -8.77 -8.97 -29.00
CA ASN A 146 -8.77 -9.05 -30.45
C ASN A 146 -7.49 -8.41 -31.02
N CYS A 147 -6.52 -9.24 -31.40
CA CYS A 147 -5.26 -8.77 -31.96
C CYS A 147 -5.36 -8.15 -33.37
N ASN A 148 -6.51 -8.30 -34.04
CA ASN A 148 -6.77 -7.60 -35.29
C ASN A 148 -7.22 -6.16 -35.05
N HIS A 149 -7.62 -5.81 -33.82
CA HIS A 149 -8.02 -4.45 -33.44
C HIS A 149 -7.68 -4.14 -31.96
N PRO A 150 -6.38 -4.11 -31.60
CA PRO A 150 -5.96 -3.94 -30.21
C PRO A 150 -6.30 -2.55 -29.66
N LYS A 151 -6.97 -2.51 -28.50
CA LYS A 151 -7.29 -1.27 -27.80
C LYS A 151 -6.05 -0.75 -27.06
N GLY A 152 -5.41 0.26 -27.65
CA GLY A 152 -4.30 1.00 -27.05
C GLY A 152 -2.95 0.27 -27.06
N PHE A 153 -1.94 0.94 -26.51
CA PHE A 153 -0.55 0.51 -26.55
C PHE A 153 -0.32 -0.87 -25.89
N SER A 154 -0.98 -1.14 -24.77
CA SER A 154 -0.81 -2.38 -24.01
C SER A 154 -1.30 -3.61 -24.77
N GLN A 155 -2.46 -3.55 -25.45
CA GLN A 155 -2.95 -4.67 -26.26
C GLN A 155 -2.09 -4.87 -27.52
N ARG A 156 -1.60 -3.78 -28.13
CA ARG A 156 -0.65 -3.85 -29.26
C ARG A 156 0.63 -4.59 -28.86
N GLN A 157 1.20 -4.24 -27.71
CA GLN A 157 2.38 -4.92 -27.16
C GLN A 157 2.09 -6.40 -26.86
N HIS A 158 0.94 -6.72 -26.24
CA HIS A 158 0.54 -8.10 -25.99
C HIS A 158 0.39 -8.93 -27.27
N CYS A 159 -0.20 -8.36 -28.30
CA CYS A 159 -0.37 -9.02 -29.60
C CYS A 159 0.96 -9.19 -30.34
N LYS A 160 1.89 -8.22 -30.19
CA LYS A 160 3.23 -8.25 -30.79
C LYS A 160 4.16 -9.28 -30.13
N TYR A 161 4.13 -9.41 -28.81
CA TYR A 161 5.13 -10.21 -28.06
C TYR A 161 4.55 -11.39 -27.23
N GLY A 162 3.23 -11.42 -27.01
CA GLY A 162 2.59 -12.38 -26.09
C GLY A 162 2.27 -13.75 -26.69
N ARG A 163 2.19 -13.88 -28.02
CA ARG A 163 1.81 -15.14 -28.69
C ARG A 163 2.97 -16.14 -28.84
N THR A 164 4.21 -15.68 -28.74
CA THR A 164 5.41 -16.48 -28.98
C THR A 164 5.64 -17.56 -27.90
N LYS A 165 5.06 -17.42 -26.70
CA LYS A 165 5.19 -18.42 -25.61
C LYS A 165 4.21 -19.61 -25.69
N LEU A 166 3.18 -19.57 -26.54
CA LEU A 166 2.21 -20.67 -26.62
C LEU A 166 2.55 -21.68 -27.73
N HIS A 167 3.27 -21.26 -28.77
CA HIS A 167 3.58 -22.10 -29.94
C HIS A 167 4.58 -23.24 -29.63
N SER A 168 5.34 -23.15 -28.54
CA SER A 168 6.31 -24.18 -28.14
C SER A 168 5.71 -25.35 -27.35
N ILE A 169 4.45 -25.25 -26.87
CA ILE A 169 3.82 -26.30 -26.05
C ILE A 169 3.01 -27.29 -26.92
N THR A 170 2.50 -26.86 -28.07
CA THR A 170 1.59 -27.67 -28.90
C THR A 170 2.26 -28.76 -29.75
N GLN A 171 3.60 -28.87 -29.75
CA GLN A 171 4.29 -29.94 -30.50
C GLN A 171 4.48 -31.25 -29.71
N LYS A 172 4.17 -31.32 -28.41
CA LYS A 172 4.47 -32.52 -27.59
C LYS A 172 3.30 -33.50 -27.36
N ARG A 173 2.14 -33.34 -28.00
CA ARG A 173 1.00 -34.28 -27.80
C ARG A 173 0.33 -34.66 -29.12
N LYS A 174 0.90 -35.63 -29.84
CA LYS A 174 0.15 -36.41 -30.85
C LYS A 174 -0.64 -37.52 -30.13
N PRO A 175 -1.95 -37.71 -30.40
CA PRO A 175 -2.70 -38.83 -29.85
C PRO A 175 -2.37 -40.13 -30.61
N LYS A 176 -2.11 -41.23 -29.89
CA LYS A 176 -2.01 -42.58 -30.50
C LYS A 176 -3.39 -43.00 -31.03
N ARG A 177 -3.48 -43.27 -32.33
CA ARG A 177 -4.68 -43.80 -33.00
C ARG A 177 -4.96 -45.22 -32.50
N ASN A 178 -6.15 -45.47 -31.94
CA ASN A 178 -6.63 -46.80 -31.59
C ASN A 178 -6.90 -47.61 -32.87
N MET A 179 -6.26 -48.77 -33.00
CA MET A 179 -6.45 -49.72 -34.09
C MET A 179 -7.58 -50.69 -33.71
N LYS A 180 -8.77 -50.55 -34.32
CA LYS A 180 -9.88 -51.48 -34.13
C LYS A 180 -9.59 -52.80 -34.86
N ARG A 181 -9.72 -53.91 -34.12
CA ARG A 181 -9.65 -55.30 -34.59
C ARG A 181 -10.72 -55.56 -35.66
N ALA A 182 -10.31 -56.00 -36.85
CA ALA A 182 -11.22 -56.54 -37.85
C ALA A 182 -11.45 -58.03 -37.57
N THR A 183 -12.70 -58.41 -37.38
CA THR A 183 -13.20 -59.79 -37.36
C THR A 183 -13.47 -60.22 -38.80
N THR A 184 -12.86 -61.33 -39.24
CA THR A 184 -13.24 -61.97 -40.52
C THR A 184 -13.70 -63.40 -40.24
N LYS A 185 -15.02 -63.59 -40.35
CA LYS A 185 -15.66 -64.90 -40.57
C LYS A 185 -15.18 -65.48 -41.91
N ARG A 186 -14.81 -66.76 -41.94
CA ARG A 186 -14.99 -67.60 -43.14
C ARG A 186 -15.51 -68.98 -42.72
N ARG A 187 -16.74 -69.27 -43.17
CA ARG A 187 -17.33 -70.61 -43.28
C ARG A 187 -16.71 -71.31 -44.49
N ALA A 188 -16.33 -72.56 -44.34
CA ALA A 188 -16.80 -73.73 -45.10
C ALA A 188 -16.21 -74.96 -44.40
#